data_AF-A0A3M6ZC23-F1
#
_entry.id   AF-A0A3M6ZC23-F1
#
_cell.length_a   1.000
_cell.length_b   1.000
_cell.length_c   1.000
_cell.angle_alpha   90.00
_cell.angle_beta   90.00
_cell.angle_gamma   90.00
#
_symmetry.space_group_name_H-M   'P 1'
#
loop_
_entity.id
_entity.type
_entity.pdbx_description
1 polymer ?
#
loop_
_entity_poly.entity_id
_entity_poly.type
_entity_poly.pdbx_seq_one_letter_code
_entity_poly.pdbx_strand_id
1 'polypeptide(L)'
;MPSDAATFLTLPRELRNTIYLHIFSSSSDPKPPSVSEQQPLLNNDDDEETNHPPPTGSQQSPTHHLSVLLTCKQIHIEASLLALSQTPFHLPGTASDPETFAHLTLPLRQIQLQSLRHLTLTARINALRALNETWCSLPFGCPHLKLEKLTIVPLRPDCFARTAYAEVADLSQSHTLAYIFAETLKGLRNVRCFEVVRRKKSGSGGGGGVGFSAGVWRIVYRSLVYRMWKWGGDVCGARFEVGGEEEDDEEGEGWFRVYLQQGQGCCEGAGGAGDEENVPGKEVGEEVMRLAGGEMPDPNAGVGP
;
A
#
# COMPACT_ATOMS: atom_id res chain seq x y z
N MET A 1 14.21 -8.43 -2.92
CA MET A 1 12.83 -8.58 -3.38
C MET A 1 12.12 -9.54 -2.44
N PRO A 2 11.00 -9.20 -1.77
CA PRO A 2 10.07 -10.26 -1.42
C PRO A 2 9.57 -10.75 -2.77
N SER A 3 9.89 -11.99 -3.15
CA SER A 3 9.22 -12.60 -4.29
C SER A 3 7.72 -12.38 -4.12
N ASP A 4 7.00 -12.10 -5.21
CA ASP A 4 5.59 -12.42 -5.28
C ASP A 4 5.50 -13.93 -5.04
N ALA A 5 5.47 -14.31 -3.76
CA ALA A 5 5.43 -15.68 -3.36
C ALA A 5 4.11 -16.20 -3.92
N ALA A 6 4.19 -17.19 -4.81
CA ALA A 6 3.02 -17.82 -5.37
C ALA A 6 2.12 -18.28 -4.20
N THR A 7 1.05 -17.55 -3.98
CA THR A 7 0.02 -17.87 -3.00
C THR A 7 -1.06 -18.67 -3.70
N PHE A 8 -1.78 -19.50 -2.95
CA PHE A 8 -2.94 -20.21 -3.46
C PHE A 8 -3.92 -19.25 -4.15
N LEU A 9 -4.11 -18.04 -3.62
CA LEU A 9 -4.96 -17.00 -4.21
C LEU A 9 -4.43 -16.40 -5.52
N THR A 10 -3.12 -16.46 -5.77
CA THR A 10 -2.52 -15.99 -7.04
C THR A 10 -2.60 -17.01 -8.18
N LEU A 11 -3.00 -18.25 -7.89
CA LEU A 11 -3.20 -19.26 -8.93
C LEU A 11 -4.43 -18.93 -9.81
N PRO A 12 -4.37 -19.18 -11.12
CA PRO A 12 -5.55 -19.19 -11.99
C PRO A 12 -6.69 -20.00 -11.37
N ARG A 13 -7.92 -19.53 -11.57
CA ARG A 13 -9.11 -20.15 -10.98
C ARG A 13 -9.26 -21.62 -11.37
N GLU A 14 -8.79 -22.00 -12.55
CA GLU A 14 -8.80 -23.36 -13.07
C GLU A 14 -7.90 -24.28 -12.22
N LEU A 15 -6.72 -23.80 -11.84
CA LEU A 15 -5.80 -24.54 -10.97
C LEU A 15 -6.33 -24.60 -9.55
N ARG A 16 -6.86 -23.50 -9.02
CA ARG A 16 -7.51 -23.49 -7.69
C ARG A 16 -8.67 -24.49 -7.63
N ASN A 17 -9.53 -24.50 -8.64
CA ASN A 17 -10.67 -25.41 -8.71
C ASN A 17 -10.22 -26.87 -8.81
N THR A 18 -9.17 -27.16 -9.58
CA THR A 18 -8.59 -28.51 -9.66
C THR A 18 -8.06 -28.97 -8.30
N ILE A 19 -7.36 -28.09 -7.58
CA ILE A 19 -6.86 -28.40 -6.23
C ILE A 19 -8.02 -28.57 -5.25
N TYR A 20 -9.05 -27.74 -5.32
CA TYR A 20 -10.25 -27.88 -4.49
C TYR A 20 -10.98 -29.19 -4.76
N LEU A 21 -11.17 -29.55 -6.03
CA LEU A 21 -11.77 -30.83 -6.39
C LEU A 21 -10.92 -31.99 -5.85
N HIS A 22 -9.59 -31.92 -5.93
CA HIS A 22 -8.74 -32.98 -5.40
C HIS A 22 -8.78 -33.12 -3.86
N ILE A 23 -8.87 -31.99 -3.14
CA ILE A 23 -8.79 -31.96 -1.67
C ILE A 23 -10.16 -32.13 -0.99
N PHE A 24 -11.23 -31.61 -1.61
CA PHE A 24 -12.58 -31.62 -1.04
C PHE A 24 -13.50 -32.67 -1.64
N SER A 25 -13.16 -33.29 -2.79
CA SER A 25 -13.92 -34.44 -3.28
C SER A 25 -13.52 -35.67 -2.46
N SER A 26 -14.32 -35.93 -1.43
CA SER A 26 -14.28 -37.23 -0.77
C SER A 26 -14.57 -38.29 -1.83
N SER A 27 -13.73 -39.33 -1.93
CA SER A 27 -14.00 -40.56 -2.70
C SER A 27 -15.15 -41.36 -2.06
N SER A 28 -16.29 -40.73 -1.88
CA SER A 28 -17.57 -41.37 -1.59
C SER A 28 -18.50 -40.97 -2.73
N ASP A 29 -18.17 -41.39 -3.94
CA ASP A 29 -19.21 -41.65 -4.91
C ASP A 29 -20.12 -42.71 -4.26
N PRO A 30 -21.41 -42.43 -3.99
CA PRO A 30 -22.32 -43.50 -3.67
C PRO A 30 -22.37 -44.38 -4.92
N LYS A 31 -21.67 -45.52 -4.89
CA LYS A 31 -21.78 -46.55 -5.91
C LYS A 31 -23.28 -46.74 -6.16
N PRO A 32 -23.80 -46.41 -7.35
CA PRO A 32 -25.23 -46.59 -7.59
C PRO A 32 -25.56 -48.05 -7.31
N PRO A 33 -26.64 -48.36 -6.57
CA PRO A 33 -27.03 -49.74 -6.35
C PRO A 33 -27.13 -50.38 -7.73
N SER A 34 -26.33 -51.43 -7.95
CA SER A 34 -26.41 -52.23 -9.16
C SER A 34 -27.85 -52.70 -9.27
N VAL A 35 -28.58 -52.18 -10.25
CA VAL A 35 -29.90 -52.69 -10.59
C VAL A 35 -29.68 -54.15 -10.98
N SER A 36 -30.10 -55.06 -10.11
CA SER A 36 -30.16 -56.48 -10.42
C SER A 36 -31.04 -56.65 -11.64
N GLU A 37 -30.42 -56.97 -12.78
CA GLU A 37 -31.14 -57.56 -13.89
C GLU A 37 -31.82 -58.84 -13.41
N GLN A 38 -33.07 -58.96 -13.80
CA GLN A 38 -34.00 -60.00 -13.42
C GLN A 38 -33.42 -61.39 -13.71
N GLN A 39 -33.52 -62.28 -12.71
CA GLN A 39 -33.42 -63.72 -12.91
C GLN A 39 -34.42 -64.18 -13.98
N PRO A 40 -34.07 -65.24 -14.72
CA PRO A 40 -34.97 -66.38 -14.76
C PRO A 40 -34.28 -67.62 -14.17
N LEU A 41 -35.04 -68.28 -13.32
CA LEU A 41 -34.81 -69.63 -12.77
C LEU A 41 -34.33 -70.61 -13.84
N LEU A 42 -33.30 -71.39 -13.53
CA LEU A 42 -33.22 -72.83 -13.78
C LEU A 42 -32.00 -73.43 -13.03
N ASN A 43 -32.24 -74.60 -12.44
CA ASN A 43 -31.39 -75.38 -11.53
C ASN A 43 -29.94 -75.61 -11.98
N ASN A 44 -29.02 -75.66 -11.01
CA ASN A 44 -28.29 -76.89 -10.65
C ASN A 44 -27.51 -76.73 -9.34
N ASP A 45 -27.53 -77.81 -8.55
CA ASP A 45 -26.64 -78.10 -7.42
C ASP A 45 -25.16 -78.03 -7.85
N ASP A 46 -24.32 -77.38 -7.04
CA ASP A 46 -23.07 -77.96 -6.54
C ASP A 46 -22.41 -77.00 -5.52
N ASP A 47 -21.84 -77.61 -4.49
CA ASP A 47 -21.05 -77.01 -3.41
C ASP A 47 -19.87 -76.16 -3.92
N GLU A 48 -19.65 -74.97 -3.35
CA GLU A 48 -18.35 -74.66 -2.76
C GLU A 48 -18.35 -73.41 -1.86
N GLU A 49 -17.67 -73.59 -0.73
CA GLU A 49 -17.33 -72.64 0.31
C GLU A 49 -16.51 -71.47 -0.25
N THR A 50 -17.06 -70.26 -0.32
CA THR A 50 -16.24 -69.06 -0.58
C THR A 50 -16.46 -68.00 0.48
N ASN A 51 -15.55 -67.99 1.46
CA ASN A 51 -15.36 -66.91 2.42
C ASN A 51 -15.10 -65.59 1.67
N HIS A 52 -16.13 -64.75 1.53
CA HIS A 52 -15.94 -63.34 1.21
C HIS A 52 -15.55 -62.59 2.48
N PRO A 53 -14.36 -61.98 2.58
CA PRO A 53 -14.07 -61.07 3.68
C PRO A 53 -15.02 -59.86 3.59
N PRO A 54 -15.46 -59.30 4.71
CA PRO A 54 -16.33 -58.12 4.71
C PRO A 54 -15.63 -56.96 3.99
N PRO A 55 -16.37 -56.06 3.31
CA PRO A 55 -15.79 -54.90 2.67
C PRO A 55 -15.12 -54.06 3.75
N THR A 56 -13.79 -54.00 3.70
CA THR A 56 -13.00 -53.05 4.47
C THR A 56 -13.54 -51.67 4.14
N GLY A 57 -14.27 -51.10 5.11
CA GLY A 57 -14.79 -49.75 5.02
C GLY A 57 -13.66 -48.82 4.58
N SER A 58 -13.98 -47.94 3.64
CA SER A 58 -13.10 -46.91 3.11
C SER A 58 -12.37 -46.23 4.27
N GLN A 59 -11.14 -46.66 4.54
CA GLN A 59 -10.26 -45.94 5.44
C GLN A 59 -9.89 -44.68 4.68
N GLN A 60 -10.69 -43.62 4.85
CA GLN A 60 -10.24 -42.27 4.57
C GLN A 60 -8.91 -42.13 5.29
N SER A 61 -7.83 -42.05 4.53
CA SER A 61 -6.50 -41.98 5.11
C SER A 61 -6.45 -40.73 6.00
N PRO A 62 -5.90 -40.82 7.22
CA PRO A 62 -5.79 -39.67 8.14
C PRO A 62 -5.08 -38.46 7.49
N THR A 63 -4.33 -38.71 6.41
CA THR A 63 -3.70 -37.71 5.56
C THR A 63 -4.69 -36.79 4.82
N HIS A 64 -5.89 -37.25 4.48
CA HIS A 64 -6.90 -36.46 3.75
C HIS A 64 -7.58 -35.42 4.66
N HIS A 65 -7.92 -35.81 5.90
CA HIS A 65 -8.48 -34.86 6.87
C HIS A 65 -7.46 -33.76 7.22
N LEU A 66 -6.19 -34.14 7.35
CA LEU A 66 -5.12 -33.18 7.59
C LEU A 66 -4.89 -32.25 6.38
N SER A 67 -4.95 -32.75 5.14
CA SER A 67 -4.78 -31.91 3.94
C SER A 67 -5.88 -30.87 3.81
N VAL A 68 -7.14 -31.24 4.10
CA VAL A 68 -8.27 -30.29 4.16
C VAL A 68 -8.00 -29.19 5.19
N LEU A 69 -7.63 -29.55 6.42
CA LEU A 69 -7.37 -28.57 7.48
C LEU A 69 -6.19 -27.65 7.15
N LEU A 70 -5.11 -28.19 6.59
CA LEU A 70 -3.93 -27.40 6.18
C LEU A 70 -4.27 -26.44 5.03
N THR A 71 -5.04 -26.88 4.05
CA THR A 71 -5.49 -26.03 2.93
C THR A 71 -6.42 -24.93 3.43
N CYS A 72 -7.41 -25.24 4.28
CA CYS A 72 -8.27 -24.24 4.91
C CYS A 72 -7.46 -23.21 5.71
N LYS A 73 -6.45 -23.66 6.48
CA LYS A 73 -5.54 -22.79 7.21
C LYS A 73 -4.71 -21.90 6.27
N GLN A 74 -4.20 -22.45 5.17
CA GLN A 74 -3.43 -21.70 4.18
C GLN A 74 -4.29 -20.61 3.53
N ILE A 75 -5.48 -20.96 3.04
CA ILE A 75 -6.43 -20.00 2.46
C ILE A 75 -6.77 -18.90 3.45
N HIS A 76 -7.03 -19.25 4.71
CA HIS A 76 -7.33 -18.27 5.75
C HIS A 76 -6.17 -17.29 5.99
N ILE A 77 -4.92 -17.80 6.06
CA ILE A 77 -3.73 -16.95 6.22
C ILE A 77 -3.58 -16.03 5.01
N GLU A 78 -3.63 -16.58 3.79
CA GLU A 78 -3.46 -15.79 2.57
C GLU A 78 -4.55 -14.73 2.40
N ALA A 79 -5.81 -15.08 2.64
CA ALA A 79 -6.93 -14.14 2.59
C ALA A 79 -6.75 -13.02 3.63
N SER A 80 -6.26 -13.35 4.83
CA SER A 80 -5.96 -12.35 5.86
C SER A 80 -4.84 -11.40 5.44
N LEU A 81 -3.76 -11.92 4.83
CA LEU A 81 -2.66 -11.09 4.33
C LEU A 81 -3.08 -10.22 3.13
N LEU A 82 -3.92 -10.77 2.24
CA LEU A 82 -4.49 -10.02 1.12
C LEU A 82 -5.41 -8.90 1.59
N ALA A 83 -6.23 -9.16 2.61
CA ALA A 83 -7.07 -8.13 3.23
C ALA A 83 -6.20 -7.01 3.82
N LEU A 84 -5.12 -7.35 4.54
CA LEU A 84 -4.17 -6.37 5.06
C LEU A 84 -3.50 -5.55 3.95
N SER A 85 -3.16 -6.16 2.81
CA SER A 85 -2.55 -5.43 1.70
C SER A 85 -3.50 -4.49 1.00
N GLN A 86 -4.79 -4.80 0.95
CA GLN A 86 -5.79 -3.93 0.30
C GLN A 86 -6.36 -2.85 1.24
N THR A 87 -6.17 -2.99 2.55
CA THR A 87 -6.78 -2.07 3.52
C THR A 87 -5.93 -0.81 3.70
N PRO A 88 -6.49 0.40 3.51
CA PRO A 88 -5.85 1.64 3.93
C PRO A 88 -5.98 1.84 5.44
N PHE A 89 -4.84 1.92 6.15
CA PHE A 89 -4.83 2.16 7.60
C PHE A 89 -4.56 3.63 7.92
N HIS A 90 -5.35 4.19 8.83
CA HIS A 90 -5.18 5.56 9.32
C HIS A 90 -4.35 5.56 10.61
N LEU A 91 -3.25 6.29 10.58
CA LEU A 91 -2.32 6.43 11.70
C LEU A 91 -2.49 7.80 12.35
N PRO A 92 -2.46 7.86 13.70
CA PRO A 92 -2.47 9.13 14.42
C PRO A 92 -1.16 9.88 14.17
N GLY A 93 -1.17 11.21 14.35
CA GLY A 93 0.01 12.02 14.09
C GLY A 93 1.23 11.68 14.95
N THR A 94 1.02 11.10 16.14
CA THR A 94 2.12 10.60 17.00
C THR A 94 2.85 9.41 16.40
N ALA A 95 2.20 8.65 15.50
CA ALA A 95 2.83 7.53 14.80
C ALA A 95 3.86 7.99 13.77
N SER A 96 4.05 9.30 13.54
CA SER A 96 5.20 9.78 12.75
C SER A 96 6.53 9.45 13.42
N ASP A 97 6.54 9.30 14.74
CA ASP A 97 7.70 8.85 15.51
C ASP A 97 7.89 7.32 15.36
N PRO A 98 9.10 6.84 14.99
CA PRO A 98 9.38 5.42 14.81
C PRO A 98 9.12 4.55 16.04
N GLU A 99 9.41 5.02 17.26
CA GLU A 99 9.18 4.25 18.49
C GLU A 99 7.68 4.06 18.72
N THR A 100 6.91 5.13 18.54
CA THR A 100 5.45 5.09 18.62
C THR A 100 4.85 4.16 17.56
N PHE A 101 5.34 4.21 16.33
CA PHE A 101 4.90 3.30 15.26
C PHE A 101 5.24 1.83 15.59
N ALA A 102 6.44 1.57 16.12
CA ALA A 102 6.84 0.24 16.55
C ALA A 102 5.88 -0.29 17.62
N HIS A 103 5.54 0.53 18.63
CA HIS A 103 4.55 0.17 19.66
C HIS A 103 3.16 -0.14 19.09
N LEU A 104 2.68 0.67 18.14
CA LEU A 104 1.39 0.44 17.49
C LEU A 104 1.34 -0.86 16.67
N THR A 105 2.49 -1.28 16.15
CA THR A 105 2.60 -2.47 15.28
C THR A 105 3.06 -3.72 16.01
N LEU A 106 3.40 -3.66 17.31
CA LEU A 106 3.77 -4.80 18.15
C LEU A 106 2.82 -6.01 18.05
N PRO A 107 1.48 -5.85 17.97
CA PRO A 107 0.57 -6.99 17.87
C PRO A 107 0.65 -7.73 16.53
N LEU A 108 1.25 -7.14 15.49
CA LEU A 108 1.34 -7.72 14.16
C LEU A 108 2.55 -8.66 14.06
N ARG A 109 2.34 -9.85 13.49
CA ARG A 109 3.45 -10.69 13.06
C ARG A 109 4.19 -10.01 11.92
N GLN A 110 5.48 -10.32 11.77
CA GLN A 110 6.32 -9.72 10.73
C GLN A 110 5.72 -9.87 9.32
N ILE A 111 5.13 -11.03 8.99
CA ILE A 111 4.47 -11.23 7.69
C ILE A 111 3.25 -10.33 7.49
N GLN A 112 2.50 -10.03 8.56
CA GLN A 112 1.35 -9.13 8.52
C GLN A 112 1.81 -7.68 8.34
N LEU A 113 2.88 -7.28 9.03
CA LEU A 113 3.51 -5.96 8.88
C LEU A 113 4.02 -5.75 7.45
N GLN A 114 4.66 -6.77 6.86
CA GLN A 114 5.14 -6.75 5.48
C GLN A 114 4.01 -6.71 4.45
N SER A 115 2.82 -7.18 4.79
CA SER A 115 1.64 -7.11 3.94
C SER A 115 0.99 -5.73 3.91
N LEU A 116 1.27 -4.81 4.83
CA LEU A 116 0.71 -3.46 4.79
C LEU A 116 1.21 -2.69 3.55
N ARG A 117 0.29 -2.23 2.70
CA ARG A 117 0.62 -1.47 1.46
C ARG A 117 0.16 -0.03 1.46
N HIS A 118 -0.87 0.31 2.24
CA HIS A 118 -1.52 1.62 2.20
C HIS A 118 -1.64 2.20 3.61
N LEU A 119 -0.87 3.26 3.90
CA LEU A 119 -0.90 3.94 5.20
C LEU A 119 -1.22 5.43 5.00
N THR A 120 -2.07 5.96 5.87
CA THR A 120 -2.44 7.39 5.92
C THR A 120 -2.00 7.98 7.24
N LEU A 121 -1.03 8.90 7.22
CA LEU A 121 -0.58 9.62 8.41
C LEU A 121 -1.23 11.01 8.46
N THR A 122 -2.05 11.25 9.48
CA THR A 122 -2.67 12.57 9.71
C THR A 122 -1.98 13.28 10.86
N ALA A 123 -1.22 14.33 10.59
CA ALA A 123 -0.34 14.93 11.58
C ALA A 123 -0.19 16.45 11.41
N ARG A 124 0.07 17.16 12.50
CA ARG A 124 0.50 18.56 12.46
C ARG A 124 1.92 18.68 11.91
N ILE A 125 2.28 19.81 11.32
CA ILE A 125 3.60 20.03 10.70
C ILE A 125 4.76 19.72 11.64
N ASN A 126 4.66 20.06 12.92
CA ASN A 126 5.71 19.77 13.90
C ASN A 126 5.97 18.26 14.07
N ALA A 127 4.92 17.44 14.06
CA ALA A 127 5.05 15.99 14.10
C ALA A 127 5.56 15.42 12.77
N LEU A 128 5.32 16.09 11.65
CA LEU A 128 5.83 15.68 10.34
C LEU A 128 7.34 15.86 10.19
N ARG A 129 8.02 16.62 11.07
CA ARG A 129 9.49 16.74 11.04
C ARG A 129 10.20 15.39 11.16
N ALA A 130 9.60 14.45 11.90
CA ALA A 130 10.09 13.08 12.05
C ALA A 130 10.32 12.36 10.70
N LEU A 131 9.54 12.68 9.66
CA LEU A 131 9.68 12.10 8.32
C LEU A 131 11.07 12.36 7.73
N ASN A 132 11.68 13.49 8.06
CA ASN A 132 13.03 13.84 7.62
C ASN A 132 14.06 13.45 8.69
N GLU A 133 13.76 13.73 9.96
CA GLU A 133 14.75 13.70 11.03
C GLU A 133 15.01 12.29 11.59
N THR A 134 14.00 11.40 11.62
CA THR A 134 14.10 10.10 12.34
C THR A 134 13.75 8.88 11.49
N TRP A 135 13.10 9.06 10.34
CA TRP A 135 12.75 7.97 9.44
C TRP A 135 13.95 7.31 8.77
N CYS A 136 15.11 7.98 8.72
CA CYS A 136 16.35 7.45 8.16
C CYS A 136 16.13 6.86 6.75
N SER A 137 15.42 7.59 5.89
CA SER A 137 15.08 7.16 4.51
C SER A 137 14.12 5.97 4.39
N LEU A 138 13.49 5.51 5.47
CA LEU A 138 12.53 4.41 5.48
C LEU A 138 11.20 4.87 6.10
N PRO A 139 10.04 4.42 5.59
CA PRO A 139 8.75 4.79 6.18
C PRO A 139 8.70 4.34 7.65
N PHE A 140 8.52 5.31 8.55
CA PHE A 140 8.52 5.09 10.01
C PHE A 140 9.79 4.45 10.57
N GLY A 141 10.93 4.55 9.86
CA GLY A 141 12.17 3.84 10.23
C GLY A 141 12.07 2.31 10.11
N CYS A 142 11.02 1.78 9.45
CA CYS A 142 10.76 0.34 9.38
C CYS A 142 11.24 -0.27 8.04
N PRO A 143 12.29 -1.12 8.04
CA PRO A 143 12.83 -1.71 6.81
C PRO A 143 11.92 -2.78 6.19
N HIS A 144 11.01 -3.35 6.97
CA HIS A 144 10.08 -4.40 6.52
C HIS A 144 8.86 -3.84 5.81
N LEU A 145 8.61 -2.54 5.94
CA LEU A 145 7.45 -1.89 5.36
C LEU A 145 7.74 -1.51 3.91
N LYS A 146 6.88 -1.97 3.00
CA LYS A 146 6.94 -1.69 1.56
C LYS A 146 5.58 -1.22 1.11
N LEU A 147 5.43 0.09 1.03
CA LEU A 147 4.17 0.76 0.74
C LEU A 147 4.00 0.95 -0.76
N GLU A 148 2.84 0.54 -1.25
CA GLU A 148 2.38 1.01 -2.56
C GLU A 148 1.98 2.48 -2.47
N LYS A 149 1.39 2.88 -1.34
CA LYS A 149 0.94 4.25 -1.11
C LYS A 149 1.14 4.70 0.32
N LEU A 150 1.83 5.82 0.51
CA LEU A 150 1.88 6.56 1.76
C LEU A 150 1.15 7.89 1.57
N THR A 151 0.03 8.07 2.26
CA THR A 151 -0.75 9.31 2.23
C THR A 151 -0.44 10.16 3.46
N ILE A 152 -0.05 11.42 3.26
CA ILE A 152 0.15 12.39 4.33
C ILE A 152 -0.99 13.41 4.31
N VAL A 153 -1.65 13.58 5.45
CA VAL A 153 -2.69 14.59 5.65
C VAL A 153 -2.15 15.63 6.65
N PRO A 154 -1.51 16.70 6.16
CA PRO A 154 -0.94 17.70 7.03
C PRO A 154 -2.03 18.57 7.66
N LEU A 155 -1.95 18.76 8.97
CA LEU A 155 -2.88 19.58 9.75
C LEU A 155 -2.25 20.93 10.09
N ARG A 156 -3.05 21.99 9.96
CA ARG A 156 -2.70 23.34 10.40
C ARG A 156 -2.71 23.42 11.93
N PRO A 157 -1.75 24.13 12.55
CA PRO A 157 -1.82 24.45 13.98
C PRO A 157 -3.00 25.40 14.28
N ASP A 158 -3.79 25.07 15.31
CA ASP A 158 -5.03 25.79 15.65
C ASP A 158 -4.78 27.24 16.15
N CYS A 159 -3.58 27.53 16.65
CA CYS A 159 -3.22 28.83 17.24
C CYS A 159 -3.15 29.99 16.22
N PHE A 160 -3.00 29.70 14.93
CA PHE A 160 -2.85 30.74 13.89
C PHE A 160 -4.15 31.08 13.18
N ALA A 161 -5.22 30.29 13.36
CA ALA A 161 -6.45 30.45 12.59
C ALA A 161 -7.26 31.73 12.93
N ARG A 162 -6.93 32.44 14.02
CA ARG A 162 -7.70 33.59 14.53
C ARG A 162 -6.85 34.84 14.80
N THR A 163 -5.60 34.89 14.33
CA THR A 163 -4.70 36.03 14.59
C THR A 163 -4.48 36.86 13.32
N ALA A 164 -4.13 38.14 13.50
CA ALA A 164 -3.80 39.04 12.38
C ALA A 164 -2.56 38.59 11.57
N TYR A 165 -1.80 37.62 12.08
CA TYR A 165 -0.61 37.04 11.45
C TYR A 165 -0.87 35.66 10.83
N ALA A 166 -2.15 35.27 10.68
CA ALA A 166 -2.54 33.98 10.12
C ALA A 166 -1.89 33.71 8.75
N GLU A 167 -1.87 34.72 7.87
CA GLU A 167 -1.31 34.60 6.52
C GLU A 167 0.22 34.43 6.53
N VAL A 168 0.93 35.20 7.37
CA VAL A 168 2.38 35.10 7.52
C VAL A 168 2.77 33.74 8.11
N ALA A 169 2.01 33.27 9.09
CA ALA A 169 2.20 31.94 9.66
C ALA A 169 1.95 30.86 8.61
N ASP A 170 0.88 30.95 7.83
CA ASP A 170 0.55 29.97 6.80
C ASP A 170 1.63 29.90 5.71
N LEU A 171 2.18 31.04 5.30
CA LEU A 171 3.29 31.09 4.35
C LEU A 171 4.54 30.42 4.92
N SER A 172 4.92 30.73 6.16
CA SER A 172 6.06 30.09 6.85
C SER A 172 5.88 28.58 7.00
N GLN A 173 4.67 28.14 7.38
CA GLN A 173 4.31 26.73 7.49
C GLN A 173 4.36 26.03 6.13
N SER A 174 3.94 26.68 5.05
CA SER A 174 3.97 26.12 3.69
C SER A 174 5.40 25.80 3.23
N HIS A 175 6.33 26.72 3.48
CA HIS A 175 7.74 26.51 3.16
C HIS A 175 8.37 25.43 4.04
N THR A 176 8.01 25.40 5.33
CA THR A 176 8.48 24.35 6.25
C THR A 176 8.00 22.98 5.79
N LEU A 177 6.73 22.86 5.40
CA LEU A 177 6.16 21.60 4.93
C LEU A 177 6.79 21.14 3.62
N ALA A 178 6.95 22.04 2.66
CA ALA A 178 7.64 21.75 1.41
C ALA A 178 9.10 21.33 1.63
N TYR A 179 9.79 21.93 2.59
CA TYR A 179 11.15 21.52 2.98
C TYR A 179 11.16 20.11 3.57
N ILE A 180 10.29 19.81 4.54
CA ILE A 180 10.17 18.47 5.14
C ILE A 180 9.95 17.42 4.05
N PHE A 181 8.98 17.64 3.16
CA PHE A 181 8.70 16.71 2.08
C PHE A 181 9.87 16.56 1.11
N ALA A 182 10.49 17.66 0.69
CA ALA A 182 11.64 17.59 -0.20
C ALA A 182 12.78 16.77 0.44
N GLU A 183 13.20 17.08 1.67
CA GLU A 183 14.27 16.35 2.34
C GLU A 183 13.93 14.87 2.57
N THR A 184 12.69 14.56 2.95
CA THR A 184 12.23 13.16 3.06
C THR A 184 12.33 12.44 1.72
N LEU A 185 11.80 13.03 0.64
CA LEU A 185 11.69 12.37 -0.67
C LEU A 185 13.04 12.14 -1.35
N LYS A 186 14.10 12.90 -1.02
CA LYS A 186 15.47 12.66 -1.53
C LYS A 186 15.98 11.26 -1.20
N GLY A 187 15.64 10.76 -0.02
CA GLY A 187 16.14 9.49 0.49
C GLY A 187 15.09 8.39 0.57
N LEU A 188 13.80 8.73 0.60
CA LEU A 188 12.72 7.80 0.93
C LEU A 188 12.70 6.57 0.02
N ARG A 189 12.87 5.40 0.63
CA ARG A 189 12.81 4.08 -0.03
C ARG A 189 11.55 3.34 0.38
N ASN A 190 11.27 2.24 -0.32
CA ASN A 190 10.14 1.34 -0.02
C ASN A 190 8.75 2.01 -0.05
N VAL A 191 8.61 3.17 -0.68
CA VAL A 191 7.33 3.83 -0.93
C VAL A 191 7.21 4.07 -2.42
N ARG A 192 6.18 3.52 -3.08
CA ARG A 192 5.99 3.67 -4.54
C ARG A 192 5.31 5.00 -4.88
N CYS A 193 4.29 5.36 -4.11
CA CYS A 193 3.56 6.61 -4.25
C CYS A 193 3.50 7.34 -2.91
N PHE A 194 4.03 8.56 -2.88
CA PHE A 194 3.89 9.49 -1.76
C PHE A 194 2.80 10.49 -2.11
N GLU A 195 1.63 10.36 -1.50
CA GLU A 195 0.49 11.24 -1.71
C GLU A 195 0.38 12.24 -0.55
N VAL A 196 0.06 13.48 -0.85
CA VAL A 196 -0.31 14.47 0.15
C VAL A 196 -1.72 14.97 -0.17
N VAL A 197 -2.60 14.94 0.84
CA VAL A 197 -4.01 15.31 0.69
C VAL A 197 -4.33 16.52 1.56
N ARG A 198 -4.95 17.54 0.94
CA ARG A 198 -5.52 18.70 1.62
C ARG A 198 -6.85 18.31 2.24
N ARG A 199 -6.92 18.32 3.57
CA ARG A 199 -8.17 18.10 4.30
C ARG A 199 -9.16 19.25 4.06
N LYS A 200 -10.43 18.94 3.77
CA LYS A 200 -11.50 19.95 3.69
C LYS A 200 -11.68 20.66 5.04
N LYS A 201 -12.08 21.93 4.98
CA LYS A 201 -12.43 22.78 6.13
C LYS A 201 -13.81 22.39 6.69
N SER A 202 -14.01 21.16 7.18
CA SER A 202 -15.27 20.79 7.83
C SER A 202 -15.30 21.29 9.28
N GLY A 203 -16.37 22.01 9.63
CA GLY A 203 -16.52 22.72 10.90
C GLY A 203 -16.63 21.86 12.16
N SER A 204 -16.25 22.47 13.28
CA SER A 204 -16.74 22.20 14.64
C SER A 204 -16.96 20.73 15.03
N GLY A 205 -15.88 19.94 15.06
CA GLY A 205 -15.86 18.63 15.72
C GLY A 205 -14.53 18.47 16.45
N GLY A 206 -14.57 18.39 17.78
CA GLY A 206 -13.44 18.59 18.69
C GLY A 206 -12.12 17.91 18.29
N GLY A 207 -11.06 18.72 18.17
CA GLY A 207 -9.68 18.27 18.36
C GLY A 207 -8.87 17.88 17.12
N GLY A 208 -9.41 17.97 15.91
CA GLY A 208 -8.66 17.74 14.67
C GLY A 208 -8.37 19.04 13.94
N GLY A 209 -7.09 19.41 13.78
CA GLY A 209 -6.68 20.67 13.15
C GLY A 209 -7.28 20.93 11.77
N VAL A 210 -7.34 22.20 11.39
CA VAL A 210 -7.92 22.64 10.10
C VAL A 210 -6.96 22.31 8.94
N GLY A 211 -7.49 22.03 7.75
CA GLY A 211 -6.68 21.92 6.53
C GLY A 211 -6.10 23.27 6.06
N PHE A 212 -5.15 23.22 5.12
CA PHE A 212 -4.62 24.41 4.45
C PHE A 212 -5.63 24.99 3.46
N SER A 213 -5.59 26.30 3.23
CA SER A 213 -6.36 26.94 2.16
C SER A 213 -5.79 26.57 0.78
N ALA A 214 -6.57 26.81 -0.27
CA ALA A 214 -6.15 26.53 -1.63
C ALA A 214 -4.91 27.32 -2.08
N GLY A 215 -4.80 28.59 -1.68
CA GLY A 215 -3.60 29.39 -1.97
C GLY A 215 -2.34 28.80 -1.32
N VAL A 216 -2.44 28.42 -0.05
CA VAL A 216 -1.31 27.84 0.70
C VAL A 216 -0.92 26.48 0.14
N TRP A 217 -1.92 25.68 -0.25
CA TRP A 217 -1.70 24.38 -0.89
C TRP A 217 -0.88 24.49 -2.18
N ARG A 218 -1.22 25.43 -3.06
CA ARG A 218 -0.47 25.71 -4.29
C ARG A 218 0.97 26.12 -4.00
N ILE A 219 1.21 26.90 -2.94
CA ILE A 219 2.56 27.30 -2.52
C ILE A 219 3.37 26.09 -2.03
N VAL A 220 2.77 25.19 -1.24
CA VAL A 220 3.41 23.94 -0.80
C VAL A 220 3.83 23.12 -2.00
N TYR A 221 2.90 22.87 -2.93
CA TYR A 221 3.16 22.06 -4.12
C TYR A 221 4.27 22.67 -4.99
N ARG A 222 4.15 23.96 -5.36
CA ARG A 222 5.15 24.66 -6.16
C ARG A 222 6.53 24.68 -5.49
N SER A 223 6.56 24.93 -4.19
CA SER A 223 7.82 24.93 -3.42
C SER A 223 8.46 23.54 -3.38
N LEU A 224 7.66 22.48 -3.25
CA LEU A 224 8.15 21.10 -3.27
C LEU A 224 8.75 20.73 -4.62
N VAL A 225 7.99 20.94 -5.71
CA VAL A 225 8.43 20.63 -7.08
C VAL A 225 9.75 21.33 -7.40
N TYR A 226 9.84 22.64 -7.11
CA TYR A 226 11.07 23.40 -7.35
C TYR A 226 12.26 22.91 -6.53
N ARG A 227 12.05 22.56 -5.24
CA ARG A 227 13.11 22.03 -4.38
C ARG A 227 13.61 20.67 -4.85
N MET A 228 12.70 19.80 -5.29
CA MET A 228 13.03 18.48 -5.82
C MET A 228 13.80 18.60 -7.14
N TRP A 229 13.37 19.48 -8.04
CA TRP A 229 14.10 19.76 -9.29
C TRP A 229 15.50 20.30 -9.02
N LYS A 230 15.65 21.33 -8.17
CA LYS A 230 16.94 21.93 -7.85
C LYS A 230 17.94 20.92 -7.25
N TRP A 231 17.44 19.89 -6.58
CA TRP A 231 18.28 18.83 -6.02
C TRP A 231 18.75 17.79 -7.06
N GLY A 232 18.13 17.72 -8.24
CA GLY A 232 18.37 16.69 -9.24
C GLY A 232 17.29 15.60 -9.27
N GLY A 233 16.06 15.93 -8.89
CA GLY A 233 14.94 14.97 -8.90
C GLY A 233 14.61 14.43 -10.29
N ASP A 234 15.02 15.12 -11.36
CA ASP A 234 14.95 14.68 -12.76
C ASP A 234 15.88 13.49 -13.00
N VAL A 235 17.08 13.53 -12.45
CA VAL A 235 18.03 12.40 -12.47
C VAL A 235 17.54 11.21 -11.65
N CYS A 236 16.75 11.46 -10.60
CA CYS A 236 16.17 10.43 -9.75
C CYS A 236 14.81 9.89 -10.22
N GLY A 237 14.32 10.31 -11.39
CA GLY A 237 13.06 9.84 -11.95
C GLY A 237 11.82 10.23 -11.13
N ALA A 238 11.88 11.35 -10.40
CA ALA A 238 10.73 11.82 -9.62
C ALA A 238 9.64 12.35 -10.54
N ARG A 239 8.42 11.80 -10.42
CA ARG A 239 7.26 12.21 -11.22
C ARG A 239 6.14 12.73 -10.34
N PHE A 240 5.47 13.77 -10.81
CA PHE A 240 4.43 14.49 -10.10
C PHE A 240 3.08 14.35 -10.78
N GLU A 241 2.04 14.13 -9.98
CA GLU A 241 0.65 14.17 -10.39
C GLU A 241 -0.11 15.06 -9.41
N VAL A 242 -1.02 15.90 -9.91
CA VAL A 242 -1.86 16.79 -9.09
C VAL A 242 -3.30 16.62 -9.52
N GLY A 243 -4.23 16.64 -8.57
CA GLY A 243 -5.65 16.50 -8.84
C GLY A 243 -6.52 17.08 -7.73
N GLY A 244 -7.82 17.17 -7.99
CA GLY A 244 -8.78 17.75 -7.04
C GLY A 244 -8.74 19.28 -6.92
N GLU A 245 -8.10 19.95 -7.88
CA GLU A 245 -8.22 21.39 -8.10
C GLU A 245 -9.22 21.63 -9.24
N GLU A 246 -10.51 21.65 -8.94
CA GLU A 246 -11.46 22.38 -9.82
C GLU A 246 -11.17 23.87 -9.63
N GLU A 247 -11.02 24.61 -10.74
CA GLU A 247 -10.36 25.94 -10.77
C GLU A 247 -10.98 27.00 -9.85
N ASP A 248 -12.21 26.79 -9.37
CA ASP A 248 -12.97 27.73 -8.54
C ASP A 248 -13.37 27.21 -7.13
N ASP A 249 -13.00 25.98 -6.77
CA ASP A 249 -13.43 25.36 -5.51
C ASP A 249 -12.40 25.56 -4.38
N GLU A 250 -12.50 26.68 -3.67
CA GLU A 250 -11.78 26.92 -2.40
C GLU A 250 -12.04 25.83 -1.34
N GLU A 251 -13.12 25.06 -1.52
CA GLU A 251 -13.57 23.99 -0.63
C GLU A 251 -13.22 22.57 -1.08
N GLY A 252 -12.63 22.40 -2.27
CA GLY A 252 -12.33 21.07 -2.84
C GLY A 252 -11.29 20.28 -2.05
N GLU A 253 -11.25 18.96 -2.25
CA GLU A 253 -10.18 18.11 -1.74
C GLU A 253 -9.02 18.07 -2.74
N GLY A 254 -8.03 18.94 -2.53
CA GLY A 254 -6.82 18.95 -3.36
C GLY A 254 -5.85 17.85 -2.93
N TRP A 255 -5.20 17.20 -3.89
CA TRP A 255 -4.14 16.23 -3.62
C TRP A 255 -3.01 16.35 -4.65
N PHE A 256 -1.81 15.94 -4.24
CA PHE A 256 -0.71 15.70 -5.17
C PHE A 256 0.02 14.43 -4.79
N ARG A 257 0.65 13.79 -5.78
CA ARG A 257 1.42 12.57 -5.65
C ARG A 257 2.81 12.77 -6.20
N VAL A 258 3.76 12.12 -5.54
CA VAL A 258 5.13 11.96 -6.00
C VAL A 258 5.37 10.47 -6.17
N TYR A 259 5.70 10.08 -7.39
CA TYR A 259 6.15 8.73 -7.71
C TYR A 259 7.67 8.70 -7.67
N LEU A 260 8.22 7.80 -6.86
CA LEU A 260 9.66 7.62 -6.70
C LEU A 260 10.07 6.32 -7.40
N GLN A 261 11.08 6.38 -8.26
CA GLN A 261 11.63 5.20 -8.91
C GLN A 261 12.44 4.40 -7.89
N GLN A 262 11.89 3.27 -7.43
CA GLN A 262 12.55 2.41 -6.45
C GLN A 262 13.72 1.68 -7.12
N GLY A 263 14.94 2.12 -6.85
CA GLY A 263 16.16 1.44 -7.32
C GLY A 263 17.28 2.37 -7.75
N GLN A 264 16.99 3.61 -8.14
CA GLN A 264 18.00 4.62 -8.45
C GLN A 264 18.22 5.54 -7.24
N GLY A 265 18.90 5.02 -6.22
CA GLY A 265 19.59 5.93 -5.30
C GLY A 265 20.83 6.49 -6.02
N CYS A 266 21.21 7.75 -5.73
CA CYS A 266 22.48 8.36 -6.15
C CYS A 266 23.74 7.64 -5.61
N CYS A 267 23.60 6.45 -5.04
CA CYS A 267 24.68 5.59 -4.59
C CYS A 267 24.84 4.49 -5.65
N GLU A 268 26.00 4.48 -6.30
CA GLU A 268 26.42 3.54 -7.33
C GLU A 268 25.88 2.11 -7.14
N GLY A 269 25.31 1.53 -8.21
CA GLY A 269 25.30 0.07 -8.36
C GLY A 269 23.96 -0.66 -8.31
N ALA A 270 22.81 -0.02 -8.54
CA ALA A 270 21.54 -0.73 -8.70
C ALA A 270 20.99 -0.59 -10.12
N GLY A 271 21.57 -1.36 -11.04
CA GLY A 271 20.98 -1.65 -12.35
C GLY A 271 19.74 -2.53 -12.15
N GLY A 272 18.58 -1.89 -11.95
CA GLY A 272 17.28 -2.53 -11.96
C GLY A 272 16.45 -1.95 -13.09
N ALA A 273 16.44 -2.63 -14.23
CA ALA A 273 15.44 -2.41 -15.29
C ALA A 273 14.06 -2.81 -14.73
N GLY A 274 13.42 -1.89 -14.01
CA GLY A 274 12.00 -1.96 -13.72
C GLY A 274 11.27 -1.13 -14.77
N ASP A 275 10.25 -1.70 -15.41
CA ASP A 275 9.44 -1.11 -16.48
C ASP A 275 9.26 0.41 -16.33
N GLU A 276 10.11 1.18 -17.01
CA GLU A 276 10.05 2.65 -17.06
C GLU A 276 8.78 3.12 -17.78
N GLU A 277 8.14 2.25 -18.55
CA GLU A 277 7.12 2.60 -19.54
C GLU A 277 5.75 2.99 -18.95
N ASN A 278 5.49 2.78 -17.65
CA ASN A 278 4.14 2.98 -17.08
C ASN A 278 4.10 3.65 -15.69
N VAL A 279 5.09 4.48 -15.32
CA VAL A 279 5.00 5.26 -14.08
C VAL A 279 4.13 6.52 -14.32
N PRO A 280 3.02 6.73 -13.57
CA PRO A 280 2.16 7.89 -13.75
C PRO A 280 2.86 9.22 -13.41
N GLY A 281 2.29 10.32 -13.90
CA GLY A 281 2.75 11.68 -13.60
C GLY A 281 3.78 12.23 -14.58
N LYS A 282 4.00 13.53 -14.48
CA LYS A 282 4.97 14.31 -15.27
C LYS A 282 6.33 14.31 -14.60
N GLU A 283 7.40 14.26 -15.37
CA GLU A 283 8.74 14.38 -14.80
C GLU A 283 8.91 15.73 -14.10
N VAL A 284 9.71 15.78 -13.04
CA VAL A 284 9.84 17.01 -12.23
C VAL A 284 10.29 18.22 -13.07
N GLY A 285 11.14 18.03 -14.08
CA GLY A 285 11.56 19.12 -14.98
C GLY A 285 10.42 19.66 -15.83
N GLU A 286 9.58 18.78 -16.39
CA GLU A 286 8.37 19.17 -17.11
C GLU A 286 7.37 19.89 -16.21
N GLU A 287 7.21 19.40 -14.98
CA GLU A 287 6.30 19.98 -14.02
C GLU A 287 6.77 21.36 -13.52
N VAL A 288 8.08 21.56 -13.36
CA VAL A 288 8.66 22.90 -13.11
C VAL A 288 8.35 23.85 -14.25
N MET A 289 8.58 23.44 -15.50
CA MET A 289 8.30 24.28 -16.67
C MET A 289 6.81 24.66 -16.74
N ARG A 290 5.91 23.71 -16.47
CA ARG A 290 4.47 23.97 -16.39
C ARG A 290 4.14 25.01 -15.33
N LEU A 291 4.72 24.89 -14.13
CA LEU A 291 4.49 25.82 -13.02
C LEU A 291 5.13 27.19 -13.22
N ALA A 292 6.16 27.29 -14.06
CA ALA A 292 6.86 28.53 -14.41
C ALA A 292 6.25 29.26 -15.62
N GLY A 293 5.21 28.71 -16.26
CA GLY A 293 4.56 29.33 -17.42
C GLY A 293 5.21 29.00 -18.77
N GLY A 294 5.99 27.92 -18.84
CA GLY A 294 6.56 27.38 -20.08
C GLY A 294 8.07 27.65 -20.27
N GLU A 295 8.68 28.50 -19.45
CA GLU A 295 10.13 28.72 -19.46
C GLU A 295 10.80 28.05 -18.27
N MET A 296 11.95 27.41 -18.50
CA MET A 296 12.72 26.80 -17.41
C MET A 296 13.31 27.92 -16.53
N PRO A 297 12.98 27.96 -15.22
CA PRO A 297 13.55 28.96 -14.33
C PRO A 297 15.06 28.76 -14.17
N ASP A 298 15.81 29.84 -13.97
CA ASP A 298 17.24 29.75 -13.67
C ASP A 298 17.45 29.05 -12.31
N PRO A 299 18.15 27.90 -12.25
CA PRO A 299 18.39 27.18 -11.00
C PRO A 299 19.17 28.01 -9.95
N ASN A 300 19.87 29.05 -10.39
CA ASN A 300 20.63 29.98 -9.55
C ASN A 300 19.84 31.24 -9.15
N ALA A 301 18.65 31.47 -9.71
CA ALA A 301 17.79 32.57 -9.29
C ALA A 301 17.34 32.35 -7.83
N GLY A 302 17.87 33.18 -6.92
CA GLY A 302 17.57 33.12 -5.49
C GLY A 302 18.73 32.63 -4.59
N VAL A 303 19.89 32.30 -5.15
CA VAL A 303 21.13 32.25 -4.37
C VAL A 303 21.74 33.65 -4.42
N GLY A 304 21.23 34.55 -3.58
CA GLY A 304 21.93 35.80 -3.30
C GLY A 304 23.25 35.53 -2.57
N PRO A 305 24.22 36.48 -2.63
CA PRO A 305 25.52 36.34 -1.95
C PRO A 305 25.40 36.11 -0.44
#